data_AF-W7IDZ2-F1
#
_entry.id   AF-W7IDZ2-F1
#
_cell.length_a   1.000
_cell.length_b   1.000
_cell.length_c   1.000
_cell.angle_alpha   90.00
_cell.angle_beta   90.00
_cell.angle_gamma   90.00
#
_symmetry.space_group_name_H-M   'P 1'
#
loop_
_entity.id
_entity.type
_entity.pdbx_description
1 polymer ?
#
loop_
_entity_poly.entity_id
_entity_poly.type
_entity_poly.pdbx_seq_one_letter_code
_entity_poly.pdbx_strand_id
1 'polypeptide(L)'
;MLCPDPSIKKDKCVKMAIVHDMAESLVGDITPLDGIPKPEKHRRELETMEYLTQTLVAPISESIAGEFMDLWNEYEMGQTPEAIFVKDVDRYELVLQTIEYEQTHKLDLKEFLHVAQGVKTPFMKEWIAEALAKRGGLEVAN
;
A
#
# COMPACT_ATOMS: atom_id res chain seq x y z
N MET A 1 8.37 -4.45 9.98
CA MET A 1 8.38 -4.84 8.55
C MET A 1 9.61 -5.70 8.27
N LEU A 2 9.45 -6.81 7.52
CA LEU A 2 10.48 -7.86 7.39
C LEU A 2 11.32 -7.71 6.10
N CYS A 3 12.02 -6.59 5.96
CA CYS A 3 12.96 -6.39 4.85
C CYS A 3 14.33 -7.03 5.16
N PRO A 4 14.92 -7.84 4.27
CA PRO A 4 16.27 -8.38 4.45
C PRO A 4 17.38 -7.37 4.12
N ASP A 5 17.08 -6.31 3.36
CA ASP A 5 18.07 -5.28 3.01
C ASP A 5 18.43 -4.44 4.24
N PRO A 6 19.69 -4.46 4.70
CA PRO A 6 20.10 -3.71 5.89
C PRO A 6 20.18 -2.19 5.65
N SER A 7 20.18 -1.74 4.39
CA SER A 7 20.20 -0.31 4.05
C SER A 7 18.83 0.35 4.21
N ILE A 8 17.75 -0.44 4.26
CA ILE A 8 16.37 0.04 4.42
C ILE A 8 16.04 0.20 5.90
N LYS A 9 15.58 1.41 6.27
CA LYS A 9 15.21 1.72 7.66
C LYS A 9 13.84 1.15 8.00
N LYS A 10 13.81 -0.07 8.58
CA LYS A 10 12.59 -0.81 8.89
C LYS A 10 11.60 -0.06 9.78
N ASP A 11 12.09 0.71 10.75
CA ASP A 11 11.24 1.52 11.63
C ASP A 11 10.47 2.59 10.83
N LYS A 12 11.15 3.20 9.85
CA LYS A 12 10.52 4.17 8.95
C LYS A 12 9.49 3.48 8.05
N CYS A 13 9.79 2.30 7.52
CA CYS A 13 8.82 1.53 6.74
C CYS A 13 7.57 1.17 7.54
N VAL A 14 7.72 0.79 8.82
CA VAL A 14 6.57 0.52 9.70
C VAL A 14 5.73 1.76 9.91
N LYS A 15 6.34 2.91 10.22
CA LYS A 15 5.63 4.18 10.37
C LYS A 15 4.91 4.58 9.07
N MET A 16 5.59 4.46 7.93
CA MET A 16 5.01 4.76 6.62
C MET A 16 3.82 3.85 6.30
N ALA A 17 3.94 2.54 6.55
CA ALA A 17 2.84 1.60 6.34
C ALA A 17 1.61 1.92 7.21
N ILE A 18 1.80 2.45 8.42
CA ILE A 18 0.69 2.90 9.28
C ILE A 18 0.00 4.16 8.72
N VAL A 19 0.76 5.05 8.06
CA VAL A 19 0.29 6.38 7.68
C VAL A 19 -0.20 6.47 6.23
N HIS A 20 0.26 5.59 5.33
CA HIS A 20 0.08 5.78 3.89
C HIS A 20 -1.38 5.95 3.44
N ASP A 21 -2.30 5.13 3.95
CA ASP A 21 -3.73 5.20 3.65
C ASP A 21 -4.53 5.94 4.74
N MET A 22 -3.88 6.72 5.60
CA MET A 22 -4.56 7.43 6.69
C MET A 22 -5.62 8.42 6.18
N ALA A 23 -5.45 8.95 4.98
CA ALA A 23 -6.41 9.83 4.32
C ALA A 23 -7.76 9.14 4.05
N GLU A 24 -7.76 7.84 3.81
CA GLU A 24 -8.95 7.05 3.47
C GLU A 24 -9.97 7.00 4.62
N SER A 25 -9.53 7.32 5.84
CA SER A 25 -10.41 7.48 7.00
C SER A 25 -11.52 8.54 6.82
N LEU A 26 -11.31 9.53 5.94
CA LEU A 26 -12.32 10.54 5.61
C LEU A 26 -12.69 10.56 4.13
N VAL A 27 -11.75 10.34 3.21
CA VAL A 27 -12.06 10.33 1.77
C VAL A 27 -12.68 9.01 1.29
N GLY A 28 -12.57 7.95 2.09
CA GLY A 28 -12.88 6.58 1.69
C GLY A 28 -11.78 5.95 0.83
N ASP A 29 -11.80 4.64 0.67
CA ASP A 29 -10.93 3.93 -0.27
C ASP A 29 -11.41 4.20 -1.71
N ILE A 30 -10.74 5.15 -2.38
CA ILE A 30 -11.06 5.54 -3.76
C ILE A 30 -10.37 4.58 -4.73
N THR A 31 -11.17 3.77 -5.39
CA THR A 31 -10.73 2.74 -6.33
C THR A 31 -10.75 3.24 -7.78
N PRO A 32 -10.09 2.55 -8.73
CA PRO A 32 -10.19 2.88 -10.15
C PRO A 32 -11.62 2.84 -10.71
N LEU A 33 -12.55 2.11 -10.08
CA LEU A 33 -13.94 1.99 -10.52
C LEU A 33 -14.78 3.23 -10.19
N ASP A 34 -14.32 4.07 -9.27
CA ASP A 34 -15.03 5.30 -8.88
C ASP A 34 -14.92 6.40 -9.95
N GLY A 35 -14.10 6.20 -10.98
CA GLY A 35 -13.95 7.13 -12.10
C GLY A 35 -13.33 8.48 -11.71
N ILE A 36 -12.72 8.57 -10.52
CA ILE A 36 -12.06 9.78 -10.02
C ILE A 36 -10.68 9.90 -10.68
N PRO A 37 -10.38 11.00 -11.40
CA PRO A 37 -9.05 11.21 -11.96
C PRO A 37 -7.96 11.26 -10.88
N LYS A 38 -6.77 10.72 -11.17
CA LYS A 38 -5.64 10.71 -10.24
C LYS A 38 -5.34 12.07 -9.58
N PRO A 39 -5.34 13.22 -10.30
CA PRO A 39 -5.09 14.52 -9.68
C PRO A 39 -6.16 14.91 -8.65
N GLU A 40 -7.43 14.52 -8.89
CA GLU A 40 -8.53 14.81 -7.96
C GLU A 40 -8.48 13.88 -6.75
N LYS A 41 -8.15 12.59 -6.93
CA LYS A 41 -7.89 11.66 -5.82
C LYS A 41 -6.80 12.24 -4.90
N HIS A 42 -5.65 12.60 -5.49
CA HIS A 42 -4.53 13.16 -4.76
C HIS A 42 -4.89 14.47 -4.04
N ARG A 43 -5.64 15.37 -4.68
CA ARG A 43 -6.11 16.62 -4.04
C ARG A 43 -6.94 16.33 -2.78
N ARG A 44 -7.90 15.41 -2.86
CA ARG A 44 -8.76 15.04 -1.72
C ARG A 44 -7.96 14.41 -0.58
N GLU A 45 -7.04 13.52 -0.92
CA GLU A 45 -6.18 12.86 0.06
C GLU A 45 -5.25 13.84 0.75
N LEU A 46 -4.66 14.78 -0.01
CA LEU A 46 -3.83 15.85 0.53
C LEU A 46 -4.62 16.74 1.49
N GLU A 47 -5.79 17.24 1.08
CA GLU A 47 -6.64 18.08 1.95
C GLU A 47 -7.03 17.35 3.24
N THR A 48 -7.25 16.04 3.15
CA THR A 48 -7.57 15.22 4.31
C THR A 48 -6.36 15.04 5.22
N MET A 49 -5.19 14.75 4.67
CA MET A 49 -3.96 14.67 5.45
C MET A 49 -3.62 16.00 6.12
N GLU A 50 -3.81 17.12 5.43
CA GLU A 50 -3.67 18.45 6.01
C GLU A 50 -4.65 18.66 7.17
N TYR A 51 -5.92 18.31 7.01
CA TYR A 51 -6.89 18.38 8.10
C TYR A 51 -6.49 17.51 9.30
N LEU A 52 -6.17 16.23 9.06
CA LEU A 52 -5.79 15.29 10.12
C LEU A 52 -4.55 15.78 10.87
N THR A 53 -3.51 16.20 10.14
CA THR A 53 -2.24 16.60 10.74
C THR A 53 -2.31 17.98 11.39
N GLN A 54 -2.87 18.99 10.72
CA GLN A 54 -2.88 20.38 11.21
C GLN A 54 -3.99 20.62 12.24
N THR A 55 -5.15 19.97 12.11
CA THR A 55 -6.29 20.23 12.99
C THR A 55 -6.33 19.27 14.18
N LEU A 56 -5.99 17.99 13.99
CA LEU A 56 -6.12 16.98 15.05
C LEU A 56 -4.80 16.68 15.76
N VAL A 57 -3.71 16.50 15.00
CA VAL A 57 -2.43 16.06 15.58
C VAL A 57 -1.57 17.22 16.07
N ALA A 58 -1.44 18.31 15.31
CA ALA A 58 -0.57 19.43 15.64
C ALA A 58 -0.88 20.09 17.00
N PRO A 59 -2.15 20.23 17.45
CA PRO A 59 -2.45 20.73 18.80
C PRO A 59 -1.89 19.85 19.93
N ILE A 60 -1.63 18.57 19.66
CA ILE A 60 -1.05 17.60 20.61
C ILE A 60 0.47 17.55 20.44
N SER A 61 0.95 17.46 19.20
CA SER A 61 2.37 17.41 18.86
C SER A 61 2.62 17.84 17.42
N GLU A 62 3.17 19.03 17.25
CA GLU A 62 3.58 19.57 15.95
C GLU A 62 4.65 18.69 15.26
N SER A 63 5.59 18.12 16.03
CA SER A 63 6.62 17.23 15.50
C SER A 63 6.04 15.94 14.90
N ILE A 64 5.01 15.36 15.54
CA ILE A 64 4.36 14.14 15.04
C ILE A 64 3.51 14.48 13.81
N ALA A 65 2.80 15.62 13.82
CA ALA A 65 2.05 16.08 12.66
C ALA A 65 2.96 16.26 11.42
N GLY A 66 4.13 16.86 11.61
CA GLY A 66 5.15 16.97 10.55
C GLY A 66 5.64 15.60 10.07
N GLU A 67 5.97 14.69 10.98
CA GLU A 67 6.41 13.33 10.61
C GLU A 67 5.34 12.57 9.80
N PHE A 68 4.05 12.73 10.12
CA PHE A 68 2.96 12.11 9.36
C PHE A 68 2.88 12.65 7.93
N MET A 69 2.94 13.98 7.76
CA MET A 69 2.94 14.60 6.43
C MET A 69 4.17 14.17 5.62
N ASP A 70 5.35 14.13 6.23
CA ASP A 70 6.59 13.73 5.56
C ASP A 70 6.52 12.27 5.08
N LEU A 71 6.06 11.35 5.93
CA LEU A 71 5.90 9.94 5.59
C LEU A 71 4.87 9.72 4.49
N TRP A 72 3.72 10.41 4.56
CA TRP A 72 2.68 10.32 3.55
C TRP A 72 3.17 10.85 2.19
N ASN A 73 3.79 12.02 2.17
CA ASN A 73 4.35 12.60 0.94
C ASN A 73 5.45 11.70 0.33
N GLU A 74 6.32 11.14 1.18
CA GLU A 74 7.38 10.24 0.71
C GLU A 74 6.81 8.95 0.11
N TYR A 75 5.76 8.38 0.73
CA TYR A 75 5.02 7.27 0.15
C TYR A 75 4.42 7.67 -1.19
N GLU A 76 3.68 8.77 -1.27
CA GLU A 76 3.02 9.22 -2.51
C GLU A 76 4.02 9.43 -3.67
N MET A 77 5.16 10.04 -3.39
CA MET A 77 6.23 10.21 -4.38
C MET A 77 6.81 8.86 -4.85
N GLY A 78 6.97 7.89 -3.95
CA GLY A 78 7.39 6.52 -4.29
C GLY A 78 8.80 6.41 -4.87
N GLN A 79 9.72 7.27 -4.41
CA GLN A 79 11.09 7.38 -4.96
C GLN A 79 12.17 6.84 -4.02
N THR A 80 11.95 6.86 -2.70
CA THR A 80 12.94 6.38 -1.72
C THR A 80 12.92 4.86 -1.62
N PRO A 81 14.03 4.21 -1.20
CA PRO A 81 14.06 2.77 -0.96
C PRO A 81 12.95 2.30 -0.02
N GLU A 82 12.71 3.03 1.07
CA GLU A 82 11.64 2.74 2.02
C GLU A 82 10.25 2.84 1.38
N ALA A 83 9.95 3.91 0.62
CA ALA A 83 8.65 4.08 -0.03
C ALA A 83 8.41 3.04 -1.12
N ILE A 84 9.45 2.72 -1.90
CA ILE A 84 9.38 1.65 -2.90
C ILE A 84 9.07 0.32 -2.22
N PHE A 85 9.77 0.00 -1.13
CA PHE A 85 9.55 -1.24 -0.41
C PHE A 85 8.14 -1.32 0.20
N VAL A 86 7.66 -0.24 0.84
CA VAL A 86 6.29 -0.22 1.42
C VAL A 86 5.23 -0.36 0.31
N LYS A 87 5.37 0.30 -0.84
CA LYS A 87 4.47 0.11 -1.99
C LYS A 87 4.51 -1.31 -2.57
N ASP A 88 5.65 -1.97 -2.52
CA ASP A 88 5.74 -3.37 -2.95
C ASP A 88 5.03 -4.30 -1.96
N VAL A 89 5.10 -4.02 -0.65
CA VAL A 89 4.37 -4.76 0.38
C VAL A 89 2.86 -4.55 0.23
N ASP A 90 2.41 -3.31 0.03
CA ASP A 90 1.00 -2.96 -0.24
C ASP A 90 0.42 -3.78 -1.41
N ARG A 91 1.12 -3.79 -2.56
CA ARG A 91 0.73 -4.61 -3.71
C ARG A 91 0.73 -6.11 -3.43
N TYR A 92 1.72 -6.59 -2.67
CA TYR A 92 1.79 -8.00 -2.30
C TYR A 92 0.62 -8.42 -1.40
N GLU A 93 0.23 -7.56 -0.47
CA GLU A 93 -0.92 -7.79 0.41
C GLU A 93 -2.20 -7.95 -0.43
N LEU A 94 -2.45 -7.04 -1.38
CA LEU A 94 -3.61 -7.13 -2.28
C LEU A 94 -3.61 -8.43 -3.11
N VAL A 95 -2.44 -8.86 -3.61
CA VAL A 95 -2.32 -10.13 -4.35
C VAL A 95 -2.63 -11.32 -3.44
N LEU A 96 -2.11 -11.33 -2.22
CA LEU A 96 -2.33 -12.40 -1.26
C LEU A 96 -3.82 -12.49 -0.89
N GLN A 97 -4.43 -11.35 -0.55
CA GLN A 97 -5.84 -11.24 -0.23
C GLN A 97 -6.73 -11.72 -1.40
N THR A 98 -6.37 -11.33 -2.63
CA THR A 98 -7.06 -11.81 -3.84
C THR A 98 -7.06 -13.34 -3.90
N ILE A 99 -5.89 -13.97 -3.74
CA ILE A 99 -5.74 -15.43 -3.79
C ILE A 99 -6.54 -16.11 -2.68
N GLU A 100 -6.50 -15.59 -1.46
CA GLU A 100 -7.24 -16.14 -0.32
C GLU A 100 -8.76 -16.05 -0.53
N TYR A 101 -9.24 -14.95 -1.11
CA TYR A 101 -10.66 -14.73 -1.40
C TYR A 101 -11.15 -15.62 -2.53
N GLU A 102 -10.38 -15.78 -3.61
CA GLU A 102 -10.69 -16.73 -4.68
C GLU A 102 -10.87 -18.14 -4.13
N GLN A 103 -9.96 -18.59 -3.25
CA GLN A 103 -10.02 -19.93 -2.64
C GLN A 103 -11.21 -20.09 -1.71
N THR A 104 -11.41 -19.12 -0.82
CA THR A 104 -12.43 -19.20 0.24
C THR A 104 -13.84 -19.08 -0.32
N HIS A 105 -14.04 -18.17 -1.28
CA HIS A 105 -15.36 -17.80 -1.79
C HIS A 105 -15.65 -18.32 -3.19
N LYS A 106 -14.69 -18.97 -3.86
CA LYS A 106 -14.82 -19.50 -5.23
C LYS A 106 -15.20 -18.41 -6.23
N LEU A 107 -14.56 -17.25 -6.11
CA LEU A 107 -14.71 -16.11 -7.01
C LEU A 107 -13.58 -16.10 -8.04
N ASP A 108 -13.82 -15.44 -9.19
CA ASP A 108 -12.75 -15.03 -10.10
C ASP A 108 -12.43 -13.57 -9.80
N LEU A 109 -11.22 -13.31 -9.31
CA LEU A 109 -10.73 -11.98 -8.93
C LEU A 109 -9.42 -11.66 -9.66
N LYS A 110 -9.20 -12.28 -10.83
CA LYS A 110 -7.98 -12.11 -11.63
C LYS A 110 -7.69 -10.67 -11.99
N GLU A 111 -8.72 -9.82 -12.08
CA GLU A 111 -8.57 -8.40 -12.36
C GLU A 111 -7.65 -7.69 -11.36
N PHE A 112 -7.55 -8.14 -10.11
CA PHE A 112 -6.69 -7.52 -9.11
C PHE A 112 -5.21 -7.90 -9.26
N LEU A 113 -4.89 -9.00 -9.94
CA LEU A 113 -3.51 -9.52 -10.03
C LEU A 113 -2.58 -8.65 -10.90
N HIS A 114 -3.12 -7.70 -11.67
CA HIS A 114 -2.31 -6.78 -12.48
C HIS A 114 -1.33 -5.94 -11.63
N VAL A 115 -1.64 -5.70 -10.35
CA VAL A 115 -0.79 -4.92 -9.44
C VAL A 115 0.58 -5.55 -9.21
N ALA A 116 0.69 -6.87 -9.39
CA ALA A 116 1.96 -7.61 -9.30
C ALA A 116 3.05 -7.07 -10.24
N GLN A 117 2.65 -6.50 -11.39
CA GLN A 117 3.57 -5.91 -12.36
C GLN A 117 4.26 -4.64 -11.84
N GLY A 118 3.67 -3.98 -10.83
CA GLY A 118 4.19 -2.77 -10.23
C GLY A 118 5.29 -3.01 -9.18
N VAL A 119 5.55 -4.27 -8.80
CA VAL A 119 6.53 -4.61 -7.76
C VAL A 119 7.96 -4.42 -8.26
N LYS A 120 8.78 -3.68 -7.50
CA LYS A 120 10.10 -3.22 -7.95
C LYS A 120 11.26 -4.01 -7.34
N THR A 121 11.23 -4.25 -6.04
CA THR A 121 12.33 -4.83 -5.27
C THR A 121 12.51 -6.33 -5.59
N PRO A 122 13.76 -6.83 -5.71
CA PRO A 122 13.99 -8.25 -6.02
C PRO A 122 13.35 -9.19 -5.00
N PHE A 123 13.45 -8.87 -3.72
CA PHE A 123 12.89 -9.67 -2.64
C PHE A 123 11.37 -9.82 -2.74
N MET A 124 10.64 -8.72 -2.98
CA MET A 124 9.18 -8.78 -3.10
C MET A 124 8.73 -9.47 -4.40
N LYS A 125 9.54 -9.43 -5.46
CA LYS A 125 9.26 -10.20 -6.69
C LYS A 125 9.29 -11.70 -6.44
N GLU A 126 10.21 -12.19 -5.60
CA GLU A 126 10.25 -13.61 -5.21
C GLU A 126 8.97 -14.00 -4.46
N TRP A 127 8.52 -13.16 -3.54
CA TRP A 127 7.29 -13.40 -2.76
C TRP A 127 6.05 -13.42 -3.64
N ILE A 128 5.91 -12.46 -4.55
CA ILE A 128 4.83 -12.43 -5.55
C ILE A 128 4.85 -13.70 -6.42
N ALA A 129 6.04 -14.10 -6.90
CA ALA A 129 6.18 -15.29 -7.74
C ALA A 129 5.74 -16.56 -6.99
N GLU A 130 6.13 -16.70 -5.72
CA GLU A 130 5.71 -17.81 -4.87
C GLU A 130 4.20 -17.82 -4.65
N ALA A 131 3.60 -16.66 -4.34
CA ALA A 131 2.15 -16.55 -4.14
C ALA A 131 1.37 -16.94 -5.40
N LEU A 132 1.78 -16.44 -6.58
CA LEU A 132 1.15 -16.79 -7.86
C LEU A 132 1.36 -18.26 -8.25
N ALA A 133 2.51 -18.86 -7.91
CA ALA A 133 2.73 -20.28 -8.12
C ALA A 133 1.78 -21.13 -7.27
N LYS A 134 1.58 -20.77 -5.99
CA LYS A 134 0.60 -21.43 -5.11
C LYS A 134 -0.82 -21.30 -5.65
N ARG A 135 -1.18 -20.13 -6.20
CA ARG A 135 -2.46 -19.93 -6.87
C ARG A 135 -2.65 -20.87 -8.06
N GLY A 136 -1.67 -20.97 -8.95
CA GLY A 136 -1.73 -21.83 -10.14
C GLY A 136 -1.70 -23.33 -9.83
N GLY A 137 -1.04 -23.73 -8.74
CA GLY A 137 -1.01 -25.11 -8.26
C GLY A 137 -2.35 -25.64 -7.70
N LEU A 138 -3.37 -24.79 -7.58
CA LEU A 138 -4.70 -25.15 -7.09
C LEU A 138 -5.65 -25.65 -8.20
N GLU A 139 -5.26 -25.59 -9.47
CA GLU A 139 -6.00 -26.23 -10.57
C GLU A 139 -5.77 -27.75 -10.64
N VAL A 140 -5.95 -28.50 -9.54
CA VAL A 140 -6.21 -29.96 -9.62
C VAL A 140 -7.04 -30.43 -8.41
N ALA A 141 -8.35 -30.25 -8.48
CA ALA A 141 -9.32 -31.09 -7.77
C ALA A 141 -10.67 -31.01 -8.49
N ASN A 142 -10.76 -31.69 -9.64
CA ASN A 142 -12.02 -32.17 -10.19
C ASN A 142 -12.31 -33.56 -9.63
#